data_AF-A0A1M3I6Z7-F1
#
_entry.id   AF-A0A1M3I6Z7-F1
#
_cell.length_a   1.000
_cell.length_b   1.000
_cell.length_c   1.000
_cell.angle_alpha   90.00
_cell.angle_beta   90.00
_cell.angle_gamma   90.00
#
_symmetry.space_group_name_H-M   'P 1'
#
loop_
_entity.id
_entity.type
_entity.pdbx_description
1 polymer ?
#
loop_
_entity_poly.entity_id
_entity_poly.type
_entity_poly.pdbx_seq_one_letter_code
_entity_poly.pdbx_strand_id
1 'polypeptide(L)'
;MDLFPQSKKGREARERFLMGTKPYLLGINDVNSWPGTGGLKKTVPLWRFAMGAGLVDLLVVQTKGLYDFRAPKLPEDLVVYRADGSVLLGSVAHEYMGWMNLTAEEKADTRLGLVELRSRGK
;
A
#
# COMPACT_ATOMS: atom_id res chain seq x y z
N MET A 1 -13.69 -0.43 -17.02
CA MET A 1 -12.90 0.06 -18.18
C MET A 1 -11.47 0.20 -17.70
N ASP A 2 -10.69 -0.87 -17.78
CA ASP A 2 -9.29 -0.88 -17.38
C ASP A 2 -8.48 -0.12 -18.44
N LEU A 3 -8.19 1.14 -18.16
CA LEU A 3 -7.49 2.02 -19.11
C LEU A 3 -5.99 1.70 -19.24
N PHE A 4 -5.47 0.73 -18.47
CA PHE A 4 -4.05 0.46 -18.41
C PHE A 4 -3.68 -1.02 -18.19
N PRO A 5 -4.13 -2.01 -18.99
CA PRO A 5 -3.43 -3.27 -18.99
C PRO A 5 -2.09 -3.03 -19.69
N GLN A 6 -0.99 -3.04 -18.93
CA GLN A 6 0.39 -3.11 -19.45
C GLN A 6 0.89 -1.96 -20.34
N SER A 7 0.22 -0.80 -20.40
CA SER A 7 0.65 0.29 -21.29
C SER A 7 2.07 0.81 -20.97
N LYS A 8 2.82 1.20 -22.01
CA LYS A 8 4.14 1.84 -21.88
C LYS A 8 4.10 3.03 -20.92
N LYS A 9 3.10 3.90 -21.06
CA LYS A 9 2.88 5.08 -20.20
C LYS A 9 2.70 4.71 -18.73
N GLY A 10 2.02 3.60 -18.44
CA GLY A 10 1.89 3.09 -17.07
C GLY A 10 3.23 2.64 -16.49
N ARG A 11 4.05 1.92 -17.26
CA ARG A 11 5.39 1.51 -16.83
C ARG A 11 6.30 2.71 -16.56
N GLU A 12 6.28 3.70 -17.43
CA GLU A 12 7.02 4.96 -17.25
C GLU A 12 6.57 5.71 -15.98
N ALA A 13 5.27 5.68 -15.67
CA ALA A 13 4.77 6.28 -14.43
C ALA A 13 5.30 5.54 -13.19
N ARG A 14 5.32 4.20 -13.21
CA ARG A 14 5.91 3.40 -12.13
C ARG A 14 7.40 3.67 -11.98
N GLU A 15 8.14 3.77 -13.09
CA GLU A 15 9.57 4.09 -13.07
C GLU A 15 9.84 5.46 -12.44
N ARG A 16 9.04 6.48 -12.78
CA ARG A 16 9.13 7.79 -12.12
C ARG A 16 8.84 7.72 -10.63
N PHE A 17 7.81 6.96 -10.23
CA PHE A 17 7.51 6.73 -8.82
C PHE A 17 8.70 6.08 -8.11
N LEU A 18 9.22 4.96 -8.63
CA LEU A 18 10.34 4.22 -8.06
C LEU A 18 11.64 5.05 -8.01
N MET A 19 11.87 5.90 -9.01
CA MET A 19 13.01 6.82 -9.02
C MET A 19 12.87 7.89 -7.94
N GLY A 20 11.67 8.44 -7.75
CA GLY A 20 11.39 9.42 -6.70
C GLY A 20 11.49 8.82 -5.29
N THR A 21 11.10 7.56 -5.11
CA THR A 21 11.18 6.87 -3.81
C THR A 21 12.53 6.23 -3.53
N LYS A 22 13.46 6.22 -4.49
CA LYS A 22 14.80 5.62 -4.36
C LYS A 22 15.57 6.05 -3.09
N PRO A 23 15.55 7.33 -2.64
CA PRO A 23 16.23 7.73 -1.40
C PRO A 23 15.73 7.00 -0.15
N TYR A 24 14.52 6.46 -0.18
CA TYR A 24 13.89 5.75 0.94
C TYR A 24 13.97 4.23 0.78
N LEU A 25 14.53 3.71 -0.32
CA LEU A 25 14.53 2.27 -0.60
C LEU A 25 15.47 1.54 0.36
N LEU A 26 14.93 0.60 1.13
CA LEU A 26 15.68 -0.31 2.00
C LEU A 26 16.17 -1.55 1.25
N GLY A 27 15.40 -2.01 0.27
CA GLY A 27 15.73 -3.21 -0.50
C GLY A 27 14.59 -3.71 -1.35
N ILE A 28 14.90 -4.72 -2.15
CA ILE A 28 13.93 -5.45 -2.97
C ILE A 28 14.12 -6.94 -2.67
N ASN A 29 13.04 -7.60 -2.25
CA ASN A 29 13.06 -9.00 -1.88
C ASN A 29 12.01 -9.74 -2.69
N ASP A 30 12.33 -10.97 -3.07
CA ASP A 30 11.37 -11.86 -3.72
C ASP A 30 10.43 -12.46 -2.68
N VAL A 31 9.13 -12.34 -2.91
CA VAL A 31 8.07 -12.88 -2.04
C VAL A 31 7.10 -13.72 -2.84
N ASN A 32 6.54 -14.74 -2.20
CA ASN A 32 5.50 -15.60 -2.77
C ASN A 32 4.18 -15.48 -2.00
N SER A 33 4.04 -14.46 -1.17
CA SER A 33 2.83 -14.20 -0.39
C SER A 33 2.66 -12.70 -0.20
N TRP A 34 1.41 -12.30 0.02
CA TRP A 34 1.04 -10.94 0.34
C TRP A 34 -0.02 -10.93 1.45
N PRO A 35 0.00 -9.96 2.39
CA PRO A 35 -1.05 -9.85 3.40
C PRO A 35 -2.44 -9.81 2.77
N GLY A 36 -3.39 -10.57 3.32
CA GLY A 36 -4.77 -10.61 2.82
C GLY A 36 -5.02 -11.55 1.64
N THR A 37 -4.03 -11.85 0.79
CA THR A 37 -4.21 -12.78 -0.35
C THR A 37 -3.66 -14.19 -0.09
N GLY A 38 -2.85 -14.36 0.95
CA GLY A 38 -2.16 -15.63 1.20
C GLY A 38 -1.05 -15.88 0.17
N GLY A 39 -0.97 -17.11 -0.35
CA GLY A 39 0.05 -17.51 -1.32
C GLY A 39 -0.20 -16.97 -2.73
N LEU A 40 0.84 -16.41 -3.35
CA LEU A 40 0.84 -15.94 -4.73
C LEU A 40 1.20 -17.09 -5.68
N LYS A 41 0.63 -17.08 -6.89
CA LYS A 41 0.90 -18.09 -7.93
C LYS A 41 2.35 -18.10 -8.44
N LYS A 42 3.09 -17.01 -8.18
CA LYS A 42 4.48 -16.81 -8.59
C LYS A 42 5.20 -15.95 -7.55
N THR A 43 6.52 -16.06 -7.53
CA THR A 43 7.37 -15.12 -6.80
C THR A 43 7.34 -13.75 -7.50
N VAL A 44 7.22 -12.68 -6.72
CA VAL A 44 7.20 -11.30 -7.20
C VAL A 44 8.12 -10.42 -6.35
N PRO A 45 8.66 -9.33 -6.90
CA PRO A 45 9.45 -8.37 -6.14
C PRO A 45 8.59 -7.58 -5.14
N LEU A 46 9.06 -7.51 -3.89
CA LEU A 46 8.58 -6.62 -2.84
C LEU A 46 9.60 -5.49 -2.64
N TRP A 47 9.21 -4.27 -2.97
CA TRP A 47 9.99 -3.07 -2.67
C TRP A 47 9.72 -2.62 -1.24
N ARG A 48 10.77 -2.53 -0.42
CA ARG A 48 10.68 -2.08 0.97
C ARG A 48 11.28 -0.69 1.10
N PHE A 49 10.55 0.21 1.75
CA PHE A 49 10.97 1.60 1.95
C PHE A 49 11.00 1.94 3.44
N ALA A 50 11.93 2.80 3.82
CA ALA A 50 11.97 3.42 5.14
C ALA A 50 10.82 4.43 5.23
N MET A 51 9.92 4.22 6.19
CA MET A 51 8.84 5.16 6.43
C MET A 51 9.40 6.44 7.09
N GLY A 52 9.04 7.59 6.54
CA GLY A 52 9.42 8.90 7.05
C GLY A 52 8.64 10.01 6.34
N ALA A 53 8.69 11.23 6.88
CA ALA A 53 7.89 12.35 6.38
C ALA A 53 8.06 12.59 4.87
N GLY A 54 9.30 12.59 4.37
CA GLY A 54 9.55 12.81 2.94
C GLY A 54 9.02 11.70 2.02
N LEU A 55 8.92 10.45 2.49
CA LEU A 55 8.25 9.39 1.72
C LEU A 55 6.74 9.63 1.72
N VAL A 56 6.16 9.95 2.88
CA VAL A 56 4.73 10.24 3.03
C VAL A 56 4.31 11.40 2.13
N ASP A 57 5.07 12.50 2.11
CA ASP A 57 4.83 13.64 1.23
C ASP A 57 4.81 13.24 -0.25
N LEU A 58 5.76 12.38 -0.66
CA LEU A 58 5.80 11.85 -2.02
C LEU A 58 4.56 11.00 -2.32
N LEU A 59 4.16 10.12 -1.40
CA LEU A 59 2.96 9.29 -1.57
C LEU A 59 1.69 10.14 -1.70
N VAL A 60 1.54 11.18 -0.88
CA VAL A 60 0.41 12.11 -0.91
C VAL A 60 0.35 12.89 -2.23
N VAL A 61 1.51 13.28 -2.77
CA VAL A 61 1.57 13.99 -4.06
C VAL A 61 1.27 13.07 -5.25
N GLN A 62 1.75 11.82 -5.21
CA GLN A 62 1.69 10.92 -6.36
C GLN A 62 0.45 10.03 -6.41
N THR A 63 -0.32 9.94 -5.33
CA THR A 63 -1.49 9.07 -5.20
C THR A 63 -2.69 9.81 -4.60
N LYS A 64 -3.91 9.43 -5.01
CA LYS A 64 -5.16 9.96 -4.45
C LYS A 64 -5.74 9.08 -3.36
N GLY A 65 -5.22 7.87 -3.18
CA GLY A 65 -5.69 6.93 -2.17
C GLY A 65 -5.06 5.56 -2.28
N LEU A 66 -5.39 4.71 -1.32
CA LEU A 66 -4.82 3.36 -1.15
C LEU A 66 -4.93 2.50 -2.41
N TYR A 67 -6.06 2.57 -3.11
CA TYR A 67 -6.33 1.74 -4.28
C TYR A 67 -5.72 2.27 -5.58
N ASP A 68 -4.90 3.33 -5.53
CA ASP A 68 -4.11 3.75 -6.70
C ASP A 68 -2.89 2.86 -6.94
N PHE A 69 -2.44 2.11 -5.92
CA PHE A 69 -1.34 1.14 -5.98
C PHE A 69 -1.71 -0.09 -6.81
N ARG A 70 -1.91 0.13 -8.11
CA ARG A 70 -2.24 -0.87 -9.11
C ARG A 70 -1.27 -0.79 -10.25
N ALA A 71 -0.76 -1.95 -10.63
CA ALA A 71 0.01 -2.13 -11.83
C ALA A 71 -0.84 -1.79 -13.06
N PRO A 72 -0.22 -1.26 -14.12
CA PRO A 72 1.21 -1.02 -14.29
C PRO A 72 1.67 0.35 -13.78
N LYS A 73 0.77 1.25 -13.37
CA LYS A 73 1.04 2.67 -13.08
C LYS A 73 1.85 2.87 -11.79
N LEU A 74 1.56 2.08 -10.76
CA LEU A 74 2.29 2.02 -9.51
C LEU A 74 2.66 0.56 -9.21
N PRO A 75 3.52 0.28 -8.21
CA PRO A 75 3.61 -1.06 -7.66
C PRO A 75 2.23 -1.57 -7.23
N GLU A 76 1.97 -2.85 -7.47
CA GLU A 76 0.73 -3.50 -7.05
C GLU A 76 0.74 -3.65 -5.53
N ASP A 77 -0.37 -3.26 -4.90
CA ASP A 77 -0.67 -3.36 -3.48
C ASP A 77 0.27 -2.54 -2.56
N LEU A 78 -0.31 -1.91 -1.54
CA LEU A 78 0.43 -1.19 -0.49
C LEU A 78 0.25 -1.87 0.87
N VAL A 79 1.35 -1.97 1.61
CA VAL A 79 1.36 -2.40 3.00
C VAL A 79 2.23 -1.44 3.83
N VAL A 80 1.79 -1.13 5.04
CA VAL A 80 2.58 -0.41 6.04
C VAL A 80 2.83 -1.36 7.21
N TYR A 81 4.08 -1.52 7.56
CA TYR A 81 4.52 -2.34 8.69
C TYR A 81 4.83 -1.48 9.92
N ARG A 82 4.65 -2.06 11.10
CA ARG A 82 5.19 -1.58 12.36
C ARG A 82 6.68 -1.87 12.46
N ALA A 83 7.34 -1.27 13.45
CA ALA A 83 8.76 -1.50 13.74
C ALA A 83 9.08 -2.97 14.06
N ASP A 84 8.12 -3.71 14.64
CA ASP A 84 8.24 -5.14 14.93
C ASP A 84 7.98 -6.05 13.71
N GLY A 85 7.67 -5.48 12.54
CA GLY A 85 7.37 -6.21 11.31
C GLY A 85 5.92 -6.67 11.17
N SER A 86 5.05 -6.42 12.16
CA SER A 86 3.61 -6.69 12.04
C SER A 86 2.96 -5.71 11.06
N VAL A 87 1.90 -6.14 10.36
CA VAL A 87 1.15 -5.28 9.43
C VAL A 87 0.30 -4.28 10.23
N LEU A 88 0.45 -2.99 9.96
CA LEU A 88 -0.42 -1.92 10.46
C LEU A 88 -1.57 -1.64 9.49
N LEU A 89 -1.26 -1.41 8.23
CA LEU A 89 -2.22 -1.16 7.14
C LEU A 89 -1.91 -2.15 6.02
N GLY A 90 -2.92 -2.91 5.59
CA GLY A 90 -2.82 -3.79 4.44
C GLY A 90 -3.84 -3.41 3.36
N SER A 91 -3.52 -3.74 2.12
CA SER A 91 -4.43 -3.56 0.99
C SER A 91 -4.26 -4.65 -0.07
N VAL A 92 -5.34 -4.90 -0.80
CA VAL A 92 -5.35 -5.62 -2.07
C VAL A 92 -6.09 -4.71 -3.05
N ALA A 93 -5.32 -3.95 -3.82
CA ALA A 93 -5.78 -2.74 -4.48
C ALA A 93 -6.74 -3.02 -5.63
N HIS A 94 -6.52 -4.10 -6.39
CA HIS A 94 -7.43 -4.53 -7.45
C HIS A 94 -8.74 -5.13 -6.91
N GLU A 95 -8.76 -5.57 -5.65
CA GLU A 95 -9.96 -6.07 -4.97
C GLU A 95 -10.69 -4.97 -4.17
N TYR A 96 -10.16 -3.73 -4.15
CA TYR A 96 -10.66 -2.64 -3.30
C TYR A 96 -10.77 -3.03 -1.82
N MET A 97 -9.86 -3.90 -1.36
CA MET A 97 -9.80 -4.36 0.02
C MET A 97 -8.71 -3.60 0.77
N GLY A 98 -9.03 -3.08 1.95
CA GLY A 98 -8.09 -2.39 2.83
C GLY A 98 -8.49 -2.58 4.29
N TRP A 99 -7.50 -2.75 5.17
CA TRP A 99 -7.74 -2.95 6.60
C TRP A 99 -6.60 -2.38 7.44
N MET A 100 -6.94 -2.01 8.68
CA MET A 100 -5.95 -1.64 9.69
C MET A 100 -5.99 -2.62 10.85
N ASN A 101 -4.84 -3.14 11.23
CA ASN A 101 -4.69 -4.00 12.40
C ASN A 101 -4.34 -3.14 13.61
N LEU A 102 -5.32 -2.51 14.23
CA LEU A 102 -5.11 -1.67 15.42
C LEU A 102 -5.15 -2.49 16.71
N THR A 103 -4.33 -2.12 17.70
CA THR A 103 -4.41 -2.68 19.06
C THR A 103 -5.68 -2.22 19.77
N ALA A 104 -6.01 -2.83 20.91
CA ALA A 104 -7.16 -2.41 21.72
C ALA A 104 -6.98 -0.97 22.22
N GLU A 105 -5.76 -0.61 22.60
CA GLU A 105 -5.38 0.72 23.07
C GLU A 105 -5.47 1.75 21.93
N GLU A 106 -4.96 1.44 20.74
CA GLU A 106 -5.06 2.32 19.56
C GLU A 106 -6.54 2.55 19.18
N LYS A 107 -7.38 1.50 19.22
CA LYS A 107 -8.82 1.65 18.97
C LYS A 107 -9.53 2.52 20.00
N ALA A 108 -9.06 2.52 21.25
CA ALA A 108 -9.61 3.33 22.33
C ALA A 108 -9.05 4.76 22.36
N ASP A 109 -7.99 5.07 21.60
CA ASP A 109 -7.36 6.38 21.59
C ASP A 109 -8.21 7.40 20.84
N THR A 110 -8.90 8.25 21.60
CA THR A 110 -9.79 9.29 21.08
C THR A 110 -9.07 10.33 20.23
N ARG A 111 -7.74 10.48 20.37
CA ARG A 111 -6.94 11.43 19.58
C ARG A 111 -6.78 10.98 18.13
N LEU A 112 -6.92 9.69 17.85
CA LEU A 112 -6.90 9.17 16.48
C LEU A 112 -8.20 9.50 15.73
N GLY A 113 -9.24 10.00 16.42
CA GLY A 113 -10.50 10.37 15.79
C GLY A 113 -11.23 9.20 15.13
N LEU A 114 -10.90 7.96 15.50
CA LEU A 114 -11.52 6.77 14.96
C LEU A 114 -12.94 6.66 15.49
N VAL A 115 -13.90 6.57 14.57
CA VAL A 115 -15.31 6.39 14.89
C VAL A 115 -15.81 5.11 14.22
N GLU A 116 -16.57 4.31 14.97
CA GLU A 116 -17.27 3.18 14.38
C GLU A 116 -18.37 3.71 13.44
N LEU A 117 -18.17 3.53 12.14
CA LEU A 117 -19.21 3.81 11.16
C LEU A 117 -20.25 2.68 11.23
N ARG A 118 -21.29 2.89 12.03
CA ARG A 118 -22.46 2.02 12.00
C ARG A 118 -23.15 2.18 10.65
N SER A 119 -23.34 1.08 9.94
CA SER A 119 -24.23 1.04 8.79
C SER A 119 -25.57 1.63 9.21
N ARG A 120 -26.01 2.72 8.57
CA ARG A 120 -27.42 3.11 8.66
C ARG A 120 -28.20 1.90 8.13
N GLY A 121 -28.98 1.26 9.00
CA GLY A 121 -29.81 0.12 8.62
C GLY A 121 -30.58 0.46 7.34
N LYS A 122 -30.61 -0.48 6.40
CA LYS A 122 -31.54 -0.41 5.28
C LYS A 122 -32.97 -0.55 5.79
#